data_AF-A0A1S3DRR1-F1
#
_entry.id   AF-A0A1S3DRR1-F1
#
_cell.length_a   1.000
_cell.length_b   1.000
_cell.length_c   1.000
_cell.angle_alpha   90.00
_cell.angle_beta   90.00
_cell.angle_gamma   90.00
#
_symmetry.space_group_name_H-M   'P 1'
#
loop_
_entity.id
_entity.type
_entity.pdbx_description
1 polymer ?
#
loop_
_entity_poly.entity_id
_entity_poly.type
_entity_poly.pdbx_seq_one_letter_code
_entity_poly.pdbx_strand_id
1 'polypeptide(L)'
;LLFSSSQELLPRGKLINKLWLKNLATNQILADKLSPAPLGPKVHLIQHNTDEIISKDEISQGDFYDYLHLTESGYRKVFTPVYEKVKQILSDLDK
;
A
#
# COMPACT_ATOMS: atom_id res chain seq x y z
N LEU A 1 19.45 0.05 -6.34
CA LEU A 1 18.51 0.78 -5.45
C LEU A 1 17.27 -0.10 -5.34
N LEU A 2 17.24 -0.99 -4.34
CA LEU A 2 16.10 -1.86 -4.09
C LEU A 2 15.09 -1.03 -3.30
N PHE A 3 14.15 -0.40 -4.01
CA PHE A 3 12.98 0.17 -3.34
C PHE A 3 12.18 -0.99 -2.78
N SER A 4 12.09 -1.08 -1.45
CA SER A 4 11.13 -1.97 -0.79
C SER A 4 9.75 -1.60 -1.32
N SER A 5 9.07 -2.55 -1.98
CA SER A 5 7.82 -2.38 -2.75
C SER A 5 6.57 -2.18 -1.88
N SER A 6 6.77 -1.72 -0.64
CA SER A 6 5.75 -1.45 0.36
C SER A 6 5.21 -0.02 0.24
N GLN A 7 3.95 0.15 -0.17
CA GLN A 7 3.32 1.48 -0.33
C GLN A 7 1.96 1.56 0.39
N GLU A 8 1.71 2.63 1.15
CA GLU A 8 0.37 2.90 1.71
C GLU A 8 -0.54 3.58 0.69
N LEU A 9 -0.10 4.72 0.15
CA LEU A 9 -0.72 5.34 -1.00
C LEU A 9 -0.28 4.62 -2.26
N LEU A 10 -1.25 4.01 -2.94
CA LEU A 10 -1.03 3.29 -4.19
C LEU A 10 -0.55 4.23 -5.31
N PRO A 11 0.18 3.72 -6.30
CA PRO A 11 0.48 4.48 -7.52
C PRO A 11 -0.82 4.81 -8.26
N ARG A 12 -0.76 5.85 -9.10
CA ARG A 12 -1.88 6.25 -9.98
C ARG A 12 -1.37 6.77 -11.30
N GLY A 13 -2.19 6.63 -12.34
CA GLY A 13 -1.81 6.86 -13.73
C GLY A 13 -1.07 5.65 -14.31
N LYS A 14 -1.28 5.38 -15.61
CA LYS A 14 -0.78 4.19 -16.28
C LYS A 14 0.73 3.98 -16.12
N LEU A 15 1.51 5.06 -16.32
CA LEU A 15 2.98 5.06 -16.25
C LEU A 15 3.45 5.94 -15.09
N ILE A 16 4.73 5.81 -14.72
CA ILE A 16 5.38 6.73 -13.77
C ILE A 16 5.10 8.18 -14.15
N ASN A 17 4.61 8.94 -13.18
CA ASN A 17 4.28 10.35 -13.33
C ASN A 17 4.50 11.11 -12.02
N LYS A 18 4.30 12.43 -12.07
CA LYS A 18 4.52 13.31 -10.90
C LYS A 18 3.66 12.93 -9.68
N LEU A 19 2.44 12.42 -9.89
CA LEU A 19 1.56 12.00 -8.78
C LEU A 19 2.01 10.67 -8.18
N TRP A 20 2.49 9.74 -9.01
CA TRP A 20 3.10 8.51 -8.53
C TRP A 20 4.30 8.82 -7.62
N LEU A 21 5.25 9.62 -8.10
CA LEU A 21 6.44 9.99 -7.32
C LEU A 21 6.08 10.74 -6.03
N LYS A 22 5.02 11.57 -6.07
CA LYS A 22 4.48 12.22 -4.87
C LYS A 22 3.93 11.22 -3.85
N ASN A 23 3.17 10.22 -4.29
CA ASN A 23 2.64 9.18 -3.41
C ASN A 23 3.79 8.39 -2.78
N LEU A 24 4.80 8.01 -3.57
CA LEU A 24 6.00 7.33 -3.06
C LEU A 24 6.72 8.16 -1.99
N ALA A 25 6.95 9.45 -2.24
CA ALA A 25 7.58 10.34 -1.26
C ALA A 25 6.73 10.49 0.00
N THR A 26 5.40 10.49 -0.13
CA THR A 26 4.48 10.57 1.01
C THR A 26 4.56 9.30 1.87
N ASN A 27 4.58 8.12 1.24
CA ASN A 27 4.73 6.84 1.94
C ASN A 27 6.05 6.77 2.70
N GLN A 28 7.14 7.29 2.11
CA GLN A 28 8.42 7.37 2.82
C GLN A 28 8.32 8.23 4.08
N ILE A 29 7.69 9.41 3.99
CA ILE A 29 7.48 10.29 5.15
C ILE A 29 6.62 9.58 6.20
N LEU A 30 5.56 8.88 5.79
CA LEU A 30 4.71 8.11 6.70
C LEU A 30 5.49 7.01 7.40
N ALA A 31 6.27 6.21 6.68
CA ALA A 31 7.11 5.17 7.25
C ALA A 31 8.13 5.75 8.26
N ASP A 32 8.76 6.88 7.94
CA ASP A 32 9.74 7.53 8.82
C ASP A 32 9.08 8.09 10.09
N LYS A 33 7.89 8.69 9.97
CA LYS A 33 7.18 9.34 11.08
C LYS A 33 6.38 8.36 11.93
N LEU A 34 5.89 7.29 11.33
CA LEU A 34 5.05 6.27 11.96
C LEU A 34 5.83 4.99 12.30
N SER A 35 7.15 4.98 12.08
CA SER A 35 8.08 3.99 12.62
C SER A 35 7.78 3.75 14.12
N PRO A 36 7.88 2.52 14.65
CA PRO A 36 7.34 2.14 15.96
C PRO A 36 7.84 2.93 17.18
N ALA A 37 8.84 3.79 17.04
CA ALA A 37 9.47 4.51 18.15
C ALA A 37 8.62 5.65 18.79
N PRO A 38 7.83 6.48 18.07
CA PRO A 38 7.11 7.61 18.70
C PRO A 38 5.62 7.39 18.99
N LEU A 39 4.93 6.43 18.36
CA LEU A 39 3.44 6.38 18.34
C LEU A 39 2.80 5.15 19.02
N GLY A 40 3.60 4.19 19.48
CA GLY A 40 3.11 3.00 20.19
C GLY A 40 2.19 2.10 19.35
N PRO A 41 1.57 1.07 19.95
CA PRO A 41 0.86 -0.01 19.25
C PRO A 41 -0.51 0.40 18.66
N LYS A 42 -0.84 1.70 18.62
CA LYS A 42 -2.18 2.18 18.21
C LYS A 42 -2.28 2.53 16.74
N VAL A 43 -1.15 2.67 16.06
CA VAL A 43 -1.09 3.01 14.63
C VAL A 43 -0.38 1.88 13.90
N HIS A 44 -1.04 1.35 12.87
CA HIS A 44 -0.47 0.32 12.00
C HIS A 44 -0.40 0.84 10.59
N LEU A 45 0.82 0.87 10.06
CA LEU A 45 1.06 1.15 8.67
C LEU A 45 0.91 -0.14 7.87
N ILE A 46 -0.03 -0.17 6.92
CA ILE A 46 -0.24 -1.34 6.06
C ILE A 46 0.63 -1.18 4.82
N GLN A 47 1.65 -2.02 4.76
CA GLN A 47 2.53 -2.11 3.61
C GLN A 47 1.93 -3.06 2.58
N HIS A 48 1.46 -2.51 1.46
CA HIS A 48 0.99 -3.33 0.34
C HIS A 48 2.18 -3.77 -0.51
N ASN A 49 2.23 -5.06 -0.86
CA ASN A 49 3.15 -5.54 -1.87
C ASN A 49 2.67 -5.06 -3.25
N THR A 50 3.30 -4.02 -3.76
CA THR A 50 2.88 -3.42 -5.04
C THR A 50 3.37 -4.18 -6.28
N ASP A 51 4.23 -5.19 -6.12
CA ASP A 51 4.73 -6.01 -7.23
C ASP A 51 3.63 -6.88 -7.87
N GLU A 52 2.49 -7.06 -7.18
CA GLU A 52 1.33 -7.79 -7.71
C GLU A 52 0.40 -6.95 -8.59
N ILE A 53 0.53 -5.61 -8.54
CA ILE A 53 -0.34 -4.65 -9.23
C ILE A 53 0.43 -3.72 -10.18
N ILE A 54 1.76 -3.63 -10.00
CA ILE A 54 2.69 -2.89 -10.85
C ILE A 54 3.54 -3.90 -11.62
N SER A 55 3.59 -3.78 -12.94
CA SER A 55 4.52 -4.54 -13.77
C SER A 55 5.36 -3.59 -14.60
N LYS A 56 6.69 -3.63 -14.45
CA LYS A 56 7.64 -2.86 -15.28
C LYS A 56 7.29 -1.36 -15.37
N ASP A 57 7.03 -0.72 -14.24
CA ASP A 57 6.67 0.71 -14.16
C ASP A 57 5.32 1.08 -14.79
N GLU A 58 4.44 0.10 -15.00
CA GLU A 58 3.08 0.26 -15.50
C GLU A 58 2.04 -0.34 -14.54
N ILE A 59 0.94 0.39 -14.34
CA ILE A 59 -0.24 -0.12 -13.62
C ILE A 59 -1.11 -0.96 -14.56
N SER A 60 -1.44 -2.18 -14.13
CA SER A 60 -2.37 -3.05 -14.84
C SER A 60 -3.78 -2.46 -14.87
N GLN A 61 -4.37 -2.33 -16.06
CA GLN A 61 -5.79 -1.96 -16.20
C GLN A 61 -6.73 -3.02 -15.61
N GLY A 62 -6.28 -4.28 -15.51
CA GLY A 62 -7.03 -5.36 -14.86
C GLY A 62 -7.18 -5.18 -13.36
N ASP A 63 -6.27 -4.43 -12.73
CA ASP A 63 -6.33 -4.09 -11.31
C ASP A 63 -6.82 -2.66 -11.07
N PHE A 64 -6.63 -1.74 -12.03
CA PHE A 64 -7.11 -0.36 -11.98
C PHE A 64 -7.81 0.03 -13.30
N TYR A 65 -9.13 0.00 -13.36
CA TYR A 65 -9.86 0.14 -14.63
C TYR A 65 -9.67 1.51 -15.32
N ASP A 66 -9.34 2.55 -14.55
CA ASP A 66 -9.04 3.91 -15.02
C ASP A 66 -7.67 4.42 -14.53
N TYR A 67 -6.80 3.50 -14.09
CA TYR A 67 -5.50 3.79 -13.48
C TYR A 67 -5.56 4.64 -12.19
N LEU A 68 -6.70 4.66 -11.51
CA LEU A 68 -6.86 5.29 -10.19
C LEU A 68 -7.68 4.43 -9.25
N HIS A 69 -8.87 4.01 -9.68
CA HIS A 69 -9.79 3.19 -8.93
C HIS A 69 -9.53 1.71 -9.19
N LEU A 70 -9.59 0.92 -8.12
CA LEU A 70 -9.35 -0.52 -8.18
C LEU A 70 -10.53 -1.24 -8.82
N THR A 71 -10.23 -2.30 -9.56
CA THR A 71 -11.21 -3.34 -9.91
C THR A 71 -11.45 -4.26 -8.71
N GLU A 72 -12.38 -5.21 -8.83
CA GLU A 72 -12.54 -6.26 -7.83
C GLU A 72 -11.23 -7.03 -7.56
N SER A 73 -10.49 -7.37 -8.63
CA SER A 73 -9.15 -8.00 -8.53
C SER A 73 -8.18 -7.11 -7.75
N GLY A 74 -8.11 -5.83 -8.11
CA GLY A 74 -7.26 -4.86 -7.42
C GLY A 74 -7.60 -4.73 -5.94
N TYR A 75 -8.89 -4.64 -5.61
CA TYR A 75 -9.36 -4.60 -4.22
C TYR A 75 -8.96 -5.84 -3.43
N ARG A 76 -9.08 -7.04 -4.00
CA ARG A 76 -8.67 -8.28 -3.32
C ARG A 76 -7.20 -8.26 -2.97
N LYS A 77 -6.32 -7.88 -3.90
CA LYS A 77 -4.87 -7.79 -3.67
C LYS A 77 -4.52 -6.76 -2.59
N VAL A 78 -5.08 -5.56 -2.70
CA VAL A 78 -4.78 -4.44 -1.80
C VAL A 78 -5.36 -4.67 -0.39
N PHE A 79 -6.58 -5.18 -0.26
CA PHE A 79 -7.24 -5.28 1.06
C PHE A 79 -6.98 -6.60 1.79
N THR A 80 -6.38 -7.62 1.17
CA THR A 80 -6.00 -8.85 1.87
C THR A 80 -5.04 -8.57 3.04
N PRO A 81 -3.94 -7.80 2.88
CA PRO A 81 -3.08 -7.42 4.01
C PRO A 81 -3.82 -6.63 5.10
N VAL A 82 -4.79 -5.79 4.73
CA VAL A 82 -5.60 -5.03 5.68
C VAL A 82 -6.46 -5.99 6.51
N TYR A 83 -7.15 -6.91 5.85
CA TYR A 83 -7.98 -7.92 6.50
C TYR A 83 -7.17 -8.76 7.50
N GLU A 84 -6.02 -9.30 7.06
CA GLU A 84 -5.16 -10.10 7.93
C GLU A 84 -4.65 -9.29 9.13
N LYS A 85 -4.31 -8.01 8.93
CA LYS A 85 -3.87 -7.16 10.04
C LYS A 85 -4.99 -6.87 11.05
N VAL A 86 -6.19 -6.56 10.58
CA VAL A 86 -7.35 -6.34 11.46
C VAL A 86 -7.67 -7.61 12.24
N LYS A 87 -7.67 -8.77 11.57
CA LYS A 87 -7.88 -10.07 12.21
C LYS A 87 -6.84 -10.37 13.28
N GLN A 88 -5.57 -10.07 13.02
CA GLN A 88 -4.49 -10.19 14.00
C GLN A 88 -4.77 -9.31 15.23
N ILE A 89 -5.06 -8.03 15.02
CA ILE A 89 -5.33 -7.08 16.12
C ILE A 89 -6.50 -7.57 16.98
N LEU A 90 -7.60 -7.99 16.37
CA LEU A 90 -8.76 -8.51 17.09
C LEU A 90 -8.41 -9.77 17.91
N SER A 91 -7.65 -10.70 17.30
CA SER A 91 -7.23 -11.93 17.99
C SER A 91 -6.28 -11.68 19.16
N ASP A 92 -5.50 -10.60 19.11
CA ASP A 92 -4.60 -10.21 20.20
C ASP A 92 -5.33 -9.46 21.33
N LEU A 93 -6.50 -8.86 21.06
CA LEU A 93 -7.37 -8.24 22.07
C LEU A 93 -8.19 -9.25 22.88
N ASP A 94 -8.50 -10.41 22.28
CA ASP A 94 -9.26 -11.48 22.94
C ASP A 94 -8.39 -12.39 23.85
N LYS A 95 -7.08 -12.14 23.94
CA LYS A 95 -6.13 -12.86 24.82
C LYS A 95 -5.92 -12.13 26.13
#